data_AF-A0A7K2FDV1-F1
#
_entry.id   AF-A0A7K2FDV1-F1
#
_cell.length_a   1.000
_cell.length_b   1.000
_cell.length_c   1.000
_cell.angle_alpha   90.00
_cell.angle_beta   90.00
_cell.angle_gamma   90.00
#
_symmetry.space_group_name_H-M   'P 1'
#
loop_
_entity.id
_entity.type
_entity.pdbx_description
1 polymer ?
#
loop_
_entity_poly.entity_id
_entity_poly.type
_entity_poly.pdbx_seq_one_letter_code
_entity_poly.pdbx_strand_id
1 'polypeptide(L)' 'TNPATQIKWGLSYMDGRYGSPCQAWSFWQANHWY' A
#
# COMPACT_ATOMS: atom_id res chain seq x y z
N THR A 1 -8.84 -11.56 14.10
CA THR A 1 -8.99 -10.48 13.10
C THR A 1 -8.90 -11.12 11.73
N ASN A 2 -9.90 -10.93 10.86
CA ASN A 2 -9.97 -11.62 9.57
C ASN A 2 -8.90 -11.04 8.61
N PRO A 3 -7.91 -11.82 8.13
CA PRO A 3 -6.83 -11.32 7.28
C PRO A 3 -7.33 -10.70 5.97
N ALA A 4 -8.47 -11.17 5.45
CA ALA A 4 -9.09 -10.60 4.26
C ALA A 4 -9.48 -9.12 4.45
N THR A 5 -9.96 -8.75 5.64
CA THR A 5 -10.34 -7.37 5.96
C THR A 5 -9.12 -6.45 5.99
N GLN A 6 -8.01 -6.92 6.56
CA GLN A 6 -6.78 -6.12 6.63
C GLN A 6 -6.14 -5.91 5.25
N ILE A 7 -6.13 -6.94 4.41
CA ILE A 7 -5.66 -6.82 3.02
C ILE A 7 -6.51 -5.79 2.27
N LYS A 8 -7.83 -5.81 2.44
CA LYS A 8 -8.74 -4.87 1.77
C LYS A 8 -8.51 -3.42 2.20
N TRP A 9 -8.26 -3.19 3.49
CA TRP A 9 -7.91 -1.86 4.01
C TRP A 9 -6.54 -1.39 3.50
N GLY A 10 -5.54 -2.27 3.49
CA GLY A 10 -4.21 -1.96 2.95
C GLY A 10 -4.25 -1.57 1.48
N LEU A 11 -4.97 -2.33 0.66
CA LEU A 11 -5.14 -2.03 -0.77
C LEU A 11 -5.88 -0.70 -0.98
N SER A 12 -6.98 -0.47 -0.26
CA SER A 12 -7.75 0.78 -0.36
C SER A 12 -6.93 2.00 0.07
N TYR A 13 -6.11 1.85 1.11
CA TYR A 13 -5.20 2.90 1.57
C TYR A 13 -4.12 3.21 0.52
N MET A 14 -3.50 2.16 -0.05
CA MET A 14 -2.48 2.32 -1.09
C MET A 14 -3.05 3.02 -2.33
N ASP A 15 -4.26 2.66 -2.73
CA ASP A 15 -4.97 3.26 -3.87
C ASP A 15 -5.28 4.74 -3.61
N GLY A 16 -5.86 5.07 -2.45
CA GLY A 16 -6.20 6.46 -2.11
C GLY A 16 -4.98 7.36 -1.88
N ARG A 17 -3.88 6.84 -1.32
CA ARG A 17 -2.69 7.63 -0.96
C ARG A 17 -1.68 7.75 -2.09
N TYR A 18 -1.55 6.72 -2.93
CA TYR A 18 -0.51 6.60 -3.96
C TYR A 18 -1.05 6.39 -5.37
N GLY A 19 -2.38 6.22 -5.55
CA GLY A 19 -3.04 6.05 -6.85
C GLY A 19 -3.10 4.62 -7.35
N SER A 20 -2.20 3.74 -6.86
CA SER A 20 -2.25 2.30 -7.07
C SER A 20 -1.30 1.58 -6.09
N PRO A 21 -1.52 0.28 -5.84
CA PRO A 21 -0.58 -0.54 -5.07
C PRO A 21 0.84 -0.55 -5.68
N CYS A 22 0.96 -0.54 -7.00
CA CYS A 22 2.26 -0.50 -7.70
C CYS A 22 3.01 0.82 -7.45
N GLN A 23 2.30 1.96 -7.47
CA GLN A 23 2.89 3.27 -7.15
C GLN A 23 3.27 3.37 -5.68
N ALA A 24 2.47 2.80 -4.77
CA ALA A 24 2.82 2.72 -3.35
C ALA A 24 4.13 1.95 -3.14
N TRP A 25 4.30 0.81 -3.83
CA TRP A 25 5.53 0.03 -3.76
C TRP A 25 6.74 0.77 -4.33
N SER A 26 6.59 1.42 -5.49
CA SER A 26 7.67 2.22 -6.09
C SER A 26 8.06 3.42 -5.20
N PHE A 27 7.08 4.10 -4.60
CA PHE A 27 7.33 5.16 -3.62
C PHE A 27 8.10 4.62 -2.41
N TRP A 28 7.69 3.46 -1.88
CA TRP A 28 8.37 2.82 -0.76
C TRP A 28 9.80 2.44 -1.13
N GLN A 29 10.06 1.78 -2.27
CA GLN A 29 11.43 1.47 -2.71
C GLN A 29 12.32 2.71 -2.87
N ALA A 30 11.75 3.84 -3.32
CA ALA A 30 12.49 5.09 -3.49
C ALA A 30 12.78 5.82 -2.16
N ASN A 31 11.88 5.73 -1.17
CA ASN A 31 11.95 6.51 0.08
C ASN A 31 12.34 5.67 1.31
N HIS A 32 12.22 4.34 1.22
CA HIS A 32 12.63 3.41 2.26
C HIS A 32 14.07 2.98 2.01
N TRP A 33 14.99 3.86 2.42
CA TRP A 33 16.39 3.51 2.59
C TRP A 33 16.59 3.22 4.08
N TYR A 34 17.02 1.99 4.38
CA TYR A 34 17.56 1.59 5.67
C TYR A 34 19.04 1.30 5.48
#